data_AF-A0A7X9F4A3-F1
#
_entry.id   AF-A0A7X9F4A3-F1
#
_cell.length_a   1.000
_cell.length_b   1.000
_cell.length_c   1.000
_cell.angle_alpha   90.00
_cell.angle_beta   90.00
_cell.angle_gamma   90.00
#
_symmetry.space_group_name_H-M   'P 1'
#
loop_
_entity.id
_entity.type
_entity.pdbx_description
1 polymer ?
#
loop_
_entity_poly.entity_id
_entity_poly.type
_entity_poly.pdbx_seq_one_letter_code
_entity_poly.pdbx_strand_id
1 'polypeptide(L)'
;MKDVIEVQGARVHNLQNIDVVIPRNKLVVITGLSGSGKSSLAFDTIYAEGQRRYMETLSAYARQFLGGMERPDVDRITGLSPVISIEQKTTNKNPRSTVGTITEIYDFLRLLYARAADAYSWASGEKMVKYTDEQVIELIRSRFDDRKVFFLAPVVKGRKGHYKELFEQLRRKGFLHVRIDGEIREITHGLKLDRFKIHYIELVIDKFRVGSVNEKRLRDSVQMALDQGE
;
A
#
# COMPACT_ATOMS: atom_id res chain seq x y z
N MET A 1 22.56 41.87 -4.58
CA MET A 1 21.46 41.71 -3.61
C MET A 1 22.08 41.39 -2.26
N LYS A 2 21.57 41.95 -1.15
CA LYS A 2 22.09 41.59 0.18
C LYS A 2 21.70 40.13 0.49
N ASP A 3 22.67 39.30 0.86
CA ASP A 3 22.45 37.87 1.17
C ASP A 3 22.00 37.69 2.63
N VAL A 4 20.85 38.29 2.95
CA VAL A 4 20.30 38.34 4.31
C VAL A 4 18.78 38.16 4.27
N ILE A 5 18.22 37.68 5.38
CA ILE A 5 16.79 37.73 5.70
C ILE A 5 16.61 38.96 6.60
N GLU A 6 15.81 39.93 6.18
CA GLU A 6 15.47 41.09 7.00
C GLU A 6 14.05 40.92 7.52
N VAL A 7 13.89 40.92 8.84
CA VAL A 7 12.61 40.90 9.54
C VAL A 7 12.43 42.27 10.18
N GLN A 8 11.30 42.92 9.91
CA GLN A 8 10.99 44.25 10.42
C GLN A 8 9.65 44.25 11.16
N GLY A 9 9.65 44.83 12.34
CA GLY A 9 8.47 45.02 13.19
C GLY A 9 7.80 43.72 13.62
N ALA A 10 8.56 42.71 14.03
CA ALA A 10 7.98 41.46 14.51
C ALA A 10 7.37 41.64 15.91
N ARG A 11 6.08 41.28 16.04
CA ARG A 11 5.24 41.47 17.24
C ARG A 11 4.50 40.21 17.69
N VAL A 12 4.81 39.06 17.09
CA VAL A 12 4.17 37.79 17.45
C VAL A 12 4.41 37.44 18.92
N HIS A 13 3.33 37.12 19.64
CA HIS A 13 3.32 36.83 21.07
C HIS A 13 3.92 37.96 21.93
N ASN A 14 5.11 37.75 22.48
CA ASN A 14 5.76 38.69 23.40
C ASN A 14 6.89 39.49 22.73
N LEU A 15 7.06 39.39 21.41
CA LEU A 15 8.02 40.19 20.67
C LEU A 15 7.63 41.68 20.71
N GLN A 16 8.59 42.54 21.05
CA GLN A 16 8.36 43.97 21.29
C GLN A 16 8.69 44.80 20.05
N ASN A 17 8.02 44.51 18.92
CA ASN A 17 8.22 45.20 17.65
C ASN A 17 9.70 45.21 17.19
N ILE A 18 10.30 44.02 17.10
CA ILE A 18 11.75 43.88 16.87
C ILE A 18 12.10 43.86 15.38
N ASP A 19 13.26 44.43 15.06
CA ASP A 19 13.91 44.33 13.76
C ASP A 19 15.14 43.41 13.89
N VAL A 20 15.29 42.46 12.96
CA VAL A 20 16.46 41.57 12.92
C VAL A 20 16.92 41.30 11.50
N VAL A 21 18.24 41.27 11.32
CA VAL A 21 18.89 40.89 10.06
C VAL A 21 19.63 39.58 10.30
N ILE A 22 19.28 38.55 9.54
CA ILE A 22 19.82 37.20 9.65
C ILE A 22 20.64 36.88 8.39
N PRO A 23 21.92 36.50 8.50
CA PRO A 23 22.72 36.14 7.33
C PRO A 23 22.20 34.84 6.70
N ARG A 24 22.05 34.83 5.37
CA ARG A 24 21.67 33.61 4.63
C ARG A 24 22.87 32.68 4.49
N ASN A 25 22.58 31.41 4.20
CA ASN A 25 23.60 30.37 3.95
C ASN A 25 24.59 30.19 5.11
N LYS A 26 24.15 30.51 6.33
CA LYS A 26 24.90 30.34 7.58
C LYS A 26 24.08 29.51 8.56
N LEU A 27 24.78 28.79 9.43
CA LEU A 27 24.17 28.22 10.63
C LEU A 27 23.95 29.36 11.62
N VAL A 28 22.70 29.77 11.79
CA VAL A 28 22.31 30.83 12.73
C VAL A 28 21.64 30.19 13.94
N VAL A 29 22.13 30.55 15.13
CA VAL A 29 21.60 30.05 16.40
C VAL A 29 20.90 31.20 17.13
N ILE A 30 19.60 31.04 17.39
CA ILE A 30 18.82 31.96 18.23
C ILE A 30 18.87 31.43 19.66
N THR A 31 19.43 32.21 20.58
CA THR A 31 19.63 31.82 21.98
C THR A 31 19.04 32.86 22.94
N GLY A 32 18.91 32.50 24.22
CA GLY A 32 18.29 33.34 25.26
C GLY A 32 17.49 32.54 26.29
N LEU A 33 17.11 33.21 27.38
CA LEU A 33 16.35 32.62 28.50
C LEU A 33 15.01 32.01 28.05
N SER A 34 14.50 31.02 28.79
CA SER A 34 13.14 30.49 28.53
C SER A 34 12.11 31.62 28.51
N GLY A 35 11.19 31.59 27.55
CA GLY A 35 10.19 32.65 27.37
C GLY A 35 10.70 33.95 26.71
N SER A 36 11.98 34.06 26.33
CA SER A 36 12.53 35.29 25.72
C SER A 36 12.03 35.61 24.29
N GLY A 37 11.07 34.86 23.75
CA GLY A 37 10.54 35.07 22.39
C GLY A 37 11.31 34.35 21.27
N LYS A 38 12.23 33.44 21.58
CA LYS A 38 12.99 32.67 20.56
C LYS A 38 12.08 31.90 19.60
N SER A 39 11.14 31.14 20.16
CA SER A 39 10.19 30.35 19.37
C SER A 39 9.23 31.27 18.61
N SER A 40 8.80 32.36 19.24
CA SER A 40 7.96 33.39 18.61
C SER A 40 8.61 33.96 17.35
N LEU A 41 9.92 34.23 17.40
CA LEU A 41 10.66 34.71 16.23
C LEU A 41 10.92 33.60 15.21
N ALA A 42 11.42 32.44 15.65
CA ALA A 42 11.86 31.37 14.74
C ALA A 42 10.69 30.62 14.07
N PHE A 43 9.74 30.14 14.87
CA PHE A 43 8.64 29.29 14.43
C PHE A 43 7.42 30.14 14.07
N ASP A 44 6.97 30.98 15.00
CA ASP A 44 5.69 31.66 14.86
C ASP A 44 5.75 32.90 13.94
N THR A 45 6.96 33.40 13.63
CA THR A 45 7.18 34.52 12.69
C THR A 45 7.85 34.07 11.40
N ILE A 46 9.12 33.65 11.46
CA ILE A 46 9.93 33.35 10.26
C ILE A 46 9.42 32.10 9.53
N TYR A 47 9.25 30.99 10.25
CA TYR A 47 8.75 29.75 9.66
C TYR A 47 7.29 29.88 9.20
N ALA A 48 6.42 30.47 10.03
CA ALA A 48 5.02 30.70 9.67
C ALA A 48 4.88 31.52 8.37
N GLU A 49 5.62 32.63 8.24
CA GLU A 49 5.59 33.46 7.04
C GLU A 49 6.18 32.73 5.82
N GLY A 50 7.24 31.94 6.01
CA GLY A 50 7.86 31.18 4.92
C GLY A 50 6.97 30.07 4.40
N GLN A 51 6.30 29.34 5.30
CA GLN A 51 5.34 28.29 4.95
C GLN A 51 4.13 28.90 4.24
N ARG A 52 3.60 30.03 4.75
CA ARG A 52 2.49 30.77 4.13
C ARG A 52 2.83 31.20 2.70
N ARG A 53 3.97 31.85 2.49
CA ARG A 53 4.42 32.26 1.14
C ARG A 53 4.61 31.09 0.20
N TYR A 54 5.15 29.97 0.67
CA TYR A 54 5.28 28.77 -0.14
C TYR A 54 3.91 28.22 -0.55
N MET A 55 2.95 28.15 0.37
CA MET A 55 1.58 27.70 0.07
C MET A 55 0.85 28.63 -0.90
N GLU A 56 1.12 29.93 -0.89
CA GLU A 56 0.56 30.89 -1.85
C GLU A 56 1.01 30.62 -3.29
N THR A 57 2.15 29.95 -3.50
CA THR A 57 2.61 29.56 -4.84
C THR A 57 1.90 28.31 -5.38
N LEU A 58 1.14 27.59 -4.54
CA LEU A 58 0.40 26.40 -4.95
C LEU A 58 -0.87 26.77 -5.74
N SER A 59 -1.37 25.80 -6.50
CA SER A 59 -2.57 25.96 -7.32
C SER A 59 -3.77 26.42 -6.48
N ALA A 60 -4.69 27.18 -7.10
CA ALA A 60 -5.91 27.65 -6.42
C ALA A 60 -6.72 26.49 -5.81
N TYR A 61 -6.73 25.34 -6.49
CA TYR A 61 -7.34 24.11 -6.01
C TYR A 61 -6.66 23.57 -4.75
N ALA A 62 -5.33 23.49 -4.73
CA ALA A 62 -4.59 23.00 -3.56
C ALA A 62 -4.80 23.90 -2.32
N ARG A 63 -4.91 25.23 -2.53
CA ARG A 63 -5.18 26.19 -1.45
C ARG A 63 -6.53 25.98 -0.77
N GLN A 64 -7.53 25.43 -1.47
CA GLN A 64 -8.84 25.13 -0.88
C GLN A 64 -8.76 24.05 0.22
N PHE A 65 -7.80 23.12 0.13
CA PHE A 65 -7.65 22.01 1.08
C PHE A 65 -6.67 22.29 2.21
N LEU A 66 -5.78 23.28 2.04
CA LEU A 66 -4.70 23.55 2.99
C LEU A 66 -5.10 24.52 4.10
N GLY A 67 -6.31 25.12 4.02
CA GLY A 67 -6.77 26.13 4.96
C GLY A 67 -6.01 27.46 4.81
N GLY A 68 -6.56 28.55 5.34
CA GLY A 68 -5.80 29.79 5.47
C GLY A 68 -4.78 29.66 6.59
N MET A 69 -3.49 29.87 6.31
CA MET A 69 -2.52 30.09 7.37
C MET A 69 -2.67 31.52 7.89
N GLU A 70 -2.78 31.67 9.21
CA GLU A 70 -2.82 32.97 9.84
C GLU A 70 -1.51 33.73 9.54
N ARG A 71 -1.64 34.98 9.14
CA ARG A 71 -0.48 35.82 8.83
C ARG A 71 0.15 36.26 10.16
N PRO A 72 1.46 36.02 10.37
CA PRO A 72 2.11 36.49 11.59
C PRO A 72 2.10 38.02 11.66
N ASP A 73 2.02 38.56 12.88
CA ASP A 73 2.10 40.00 13.13
C ASP A 73 3.55 40.49 12.95
N VAL A 74 3.86 40.89 11.72
CA VAL A 74 5.14 41.43 11.28
C VAL A 74 4.93 42.42 10.14
N ASP A 75 5.65 43.53 10.14
CA ASP A 75 5.50 44.56 9.10
C ASP A 75 6.03 44.07 7.77
N ARG A 76 7.26 43.53 7.77
CA ARG A 76 7.90 43.06 6.53
C ARG A 76 8.95 42.00 6.80
N ILE A 77 8.97 40.97 5.95
CA ILE A 77 10.08 40.02 5.86
C ILE A 77 10.58 39.95 4.41
N THR A 78 11.87 40.16 4.19
CA THR A 78 12.52 40.04 2.87
C THR A 78 13.60 38.95 2.89
N GLY A 79 13.98 38.43 1.72
CA GLY A 79 15.05 37.43 1.61
C GLY A 79 14.69 36.01 2.10
N LEU A 80 13.42 35.76 2.44
CA LEU A 80 12.95 34.47 2.96
C LEU A 80 12.87 33.41 1.85
N SER A 81 13.40 32.21 2.12
CA SER A 81 13.33 31.04 1.24
C SER A 81 12.17 30.12 1.66
N PRO A 82 11.78 29.10 0.87
CA PRO A 82 10.94 28.02 1.39
C PRO A 82 11.56 27.44 2.67
N VAL A 83 10.73 27.27 3.69
CA VAL A 83 11.16 26.88 5.04
C VAL A 83 10.62 25.51 5.40
N ILE A 84 11.39 24.77 6.17
CA ILE A 84 11.01 23.47 6.75
C ILE A 84 11.25 23.58 8.25
N SER A 85 10.24 23.24 9.05
CA SER A 85 10.40 23.11 10.50
C SER A 85 10.76 21.67 10.84
N ILE A 86 11.77 21.50 11.68
CA ILE A 86 12.13 20.21 12.28
C ILE A 86 11.95 20.37 13.78
N GLU A 87 10.82 19.91 14.29
CA GLU A 87 10.43 19.99 15.70
C GLU A 87 10.38 18.61 16.33
N GLN A 88 10.59 18.57 17.65
CA GLN A 88 10.30 17.39 18.46
C GLN A 88 8.79 17.29 18.76
N LYS A 89 7.95 17.27 17.73
CA LYS A 89 6.53 16.90 17.89
C LYS A 89 6.44 15.38 18.03
N THR A 90 5.60 14.92 18.96
CA THR A 90 5.34 13.49 19.18
C THR A 90 5.03 12.80 17.85
N THR A 91 5.79 11.76 17.54
CA THR A 91 5.57 10.92 16.36
C THR A 91 4.18 10.31 16.42
N ASN A 92 3.48 10.28 15.27
CA ASN A 92 2.17 9.67 15.14
C ASN A 92 2.16 8.25 15.72
N LYS A 93 1.28 7.99 16.70
CA LYS A 93 1.16 6.69 17.37
C LYS A 93 0.37 5.66 16.54
N ASN A 94 0.66 5.57 15.25
CA ASN A 94 0.07 4.52 14.43
C ASN A 94 0.85 3.22 14.68
N PRO A 95 0.20 2.15 15.17
CA PRO A 95 0.88 0.88 15.46
C PRO A 95 1.49 0.20 14.23
N ARG A 96 1.14 0.63 13.02
CA ARG A 96 1.74 0.14 11.76
C ARG A 96 2.94 0.95 11.30
N SER A 97 3.22 2.10 11.94
CA SER A 97 4.37 2.94 11.61
C SER A 97 5.61 2.45 12.35
N THR A 98 6.68 2.24 11.60
CA THR A 98 8.00 1.85 12.09
C THR A 98 9.05 2.85 11.62
N VAL A 99 10.28 2.76 12.15
CA VAL A 99 11.41 3.56 11.65
C VAL A 99 11.59 3.35 10.13
N GLY A 100 11.49 2.11 9.66
CA GLY A 100 11.64 1.79 8.24
C GLY A 100 10.58 2.42 7.34
N THR A 101 9.34 2.57 7.83
CA THR A 101 8.28 3.23 7.06
C THR A 101 8.40 4.76 7.10
N ILE A 102 8.88 5.34 8.22
CA ILE A 102 9.03 6.80 8.34
C ILE A 102 10.21 7.30 7.50
N THR A 103 11.26 6.49 7.39
CA THR A 103 12.46 6.80 6.61
C THR A 103 12.38 6.31 5.17
N GLU A 104 11.25 5.71 4.76
CA GLU A 104 11.03 5.06 3.45
C GLU A 104 12.00 3.91 3.11
N ILE A 105 12.96 3.58 3.99
CA ILE A 105 13.90 2.46 3.82
C ILE A 105 13.15 1.15 3.58
N TYR A 106 12.01 0.95 4.26
CA TYR A 106 11.20 -0.25 4.10
C TYR A 106 10.66 -0.40 2.66
N ASP A 107 10.35 0.70 1.98
CA ASP A 107 9.87 0.65 0.59
C ASP A 107 10.99 0.27 -0.38
N PHE A 108 12.21 0.75 -0.15
CA PHE A 108 13.39 0.28 -0.87
C PHE A 108 13.69 -1.20 -0.60
N LEU A 109 13.56 -1.65 0.65
CA LEU A 109 13.71 -3.08 0.98
C LEU A 109 12.66 -3.93 0.25
N ARG A 110 11.40 -3.50 0.19
CA ARG A 110 10.36 -4.21 -0.55
C ARG A 110 10.70 -4.34 -2.03
N LEU A 111 11.21 -3.27 -2.64
CA LEU A 111 11.66 -3.31 -4.04
C LEU A 111 12.84 -4.24 -4.24
N LEU A 112 13.82 -4.21 -3.33
CA LEU A 112 14.99 -5.10 -3.35
C LEU A 112 14.55 -6.56 -3.30
N TYR A 113 13.72 -6.94 -2.33
CA TYR A 113 13.24 -8.32 -2.20
C TYR A 113 12.39 -8.74 -3.40
N ALA A 114 11.51 -7.88 -3.91
CA ALA A 114 10.68 -8.21 -5.07
C ALA A 114 11.49 -8.40 -6.37
N ARG A 115 12.66 -7.76 -6.50
CA ARG A 115 13.46 -7.78 -7.73
C ARG A 115 14.66 -8.73 -7.69
N ALA A 116 15.24 -8.96 -6.52
CA ALA A 116 16.52 -9.65 -6.40
C ALA A 116 16.46 -10.90 -5.49
N ALA A 117 15.43 -11.06 -4.66
CA ALA A 117 15.37 -12.22 -3.78
C ALA A 117 14.77 -13.44 -4.48
N ASP A 118 15.37 -14.59 -4.25
CA ASP A 118 14.78 -15.88 -4.59
C ASP A 118 13.73 -16.26 -3.54
N ALA A 119 12.53 -16.64 -4.00
CA ALA A 119 11.48 -17.14 -3.12
C ALA A 119 11.69 -18.62 -2.80
N TYR A 120 11.47 -19.01 -1.55
CA TYR A 120 11.55 -20.39 -1.08
C TYR A 120 10.25 -20.79 -0.39
N SER A 121 9.85 -22.03 -0.59
CA SER A 121 8.69 -22.63 0.08
C SER A 121 8.97 -22.78 1.57
N TRP A 122 8.12 -22.24 2.43
CA TRP A 122 8.27 -22.38 3.89
C TRP A 122 8.07 -23.84 4.34
N ALA A 123 7.29 -24.63 3.61
CA ALA A 123 6.94 -26.00 3.98
C ALA A 123 7.99 -27.02 3.52
N SER A 124 8.59 -26.82 2.34
CA SER A 124 9.59 -27.75 1.78
C SER A 124 11.03 -27.24 1.82
N GLY A 125 11.25 -25.93 2.01
CA GLY A 125 12.56 -25.31 1.92
C GLY A 125 13.11 -25.20 0.49
N GLU A 126 12.37 -25.67 -0.51
CA GLU A 126 12.79 -25.67 -1.92
C GLU A 126 12.55 -24.30 -2.57
N LYS A 127 13.37 -23.97 -3.57
CA LYS A 127 13.21 -22.75 -4.37
C LYS A 127 11.87 -22.78 -5.12
N MET A 128 11.10 -21.70 -5.00
CA MET A 128 9.87 -21.54 -5.76
C MET A 128 10.23 -21.29 -7.23
N VAL A 129 9.69 -22.14 -8.10
CA VAL A 129 9.89 -22.06 -9.55
C VAL A 129 8.55 -21.93 -10.26
N LYS A 130 8.58 -21.29 -11.43
CA LYS A 130 7.44 -21.28 -12.34
C LYS A 130 7.49 -22.55 -13.18
N TYR A 131 6.40 -23.30 -13.19
CA TYR A 131 6.23 -24.42 -14.11
C TYR A 131 5.50 -23.97 -15.37
N THR A 132 5.88 -24.56 -16.49
CA THR A 132 5.11 -24.52 -17.75
C THR A 132 3.97 -25.54 -17.69
N ASP A 133 2.98 -25.39 -18.56
CA ASP A 133 1.82 -26.27 -18.60
C ASP A 133 2.24 -27.73 -18.86
N GLU A 134 3.20 -27.95 -19.76
CA GLU A 134 3.81 -29.27 -20.01
C GLU A 134 4.44 -29.87 -18.74
N GLN A 135 5.21 -29.07 -17.98
CA GLN A 135 5.85 -29.54 -16.75
C GLN A 135 4.81 -29.88 -15.68
N VAL A 136 3.70 -29.13 -15.60
CA VAL A 136 2.59 -29.45 -14.68
C VAL A 136 1.96 -30.78 -15.08
N ILE A 137 1.71 -31.01 -16.37
CA ILE A 137 1.14 -32.27 -16.87
C ILE A 137 2.06 -33.45 -16.56
N GLU A 138 3.36 -33.31 -16.80
CA GLU A 138 4.37 -34.34 -16.48
C GLU A 138 4.46 -34.62 -14.98
N LEU A 139 4.38 -33.57 -14.15
CA LEU A 139 4.34 -33.71 -12.69
C LEU A 139 3.10 -34.47 -12.24
N ILE A 140 1.94 -34.21 -12.84
CA ILE A 140 0.70 -34.92 -12.53
C ILE A 140 0.82 -36.40 -12.92
N ARG A 141 1.35 -36.69 -14.11
CA ARG A 141 1.59 -38.06 -14.56
C ARG A 141 2.52 -38.80 -13.62
N SER A 142 3.67 -38.23 -13.31
CA SER A 142 4.69 -38.89 -12.48
C SER A 142 4.24 -39.10 -11.02
N ARG A 143 3.56 -38.12 -10.41
CA ARG A 143 3.20 -38.18 -8.98
C ARG A 143 1.87 -38.86 -8.70
N PHE A 144 0.94 -38.85 -9.65
CA PHE A 144 -0.43 -39.32 -9.44
C PHE A 144 -0.82 -40.48 -10.36
N ASP A 145 0.14 -41.15 -11.00
CA ASP A 145 -0.15 -42.32 -11.84
C ASP A 145 -1.03 -43.35 -11.11
N ASP A 146 -2.00 -43.89 -11.84
CA ASP A 146 -3.04 -44.80 -11.35
C ASP A 146 -3.87 -44.27 -10.15
N ARG A 147 -3.82 -42.97 -9.81
CA ARG A 147 -4.65 -42.38 -8.75
C ARG A 147 -5.87 -41.67 -9.31
N LYS A 148 -7.00 -41.76 -8.60
CA LYS A 148 -8.19 -40.95 -8.88
C LYS A 148 -7.96 -39.54 -8.34
N VAL A 149 -8.03 -38.54 -9.22
CA VAL A 149 -7.80 -37.14 -8.88
C VAL A 149 -8.99 -36.28 -9.29
N PHE A 150 -9.14 -35.15 -8.61
CA PHE A 150 -10.04 -34.07 -9.00
C PHE A 150 -9.19 -32.90 -9.51
N PHE A 151 -9.58 -32.34 -10.66
CA PHE A 151 -9.03 -31.10 -11.17
C PHE A 151 -9.89 -29.94 -10.66
N LEU A 152 -9.28 -29.07 -9.88
CA LEU A 152 -9.96 -27.98 -9.19
C LEU A 152 -9.37 -26.64 -9.63
N ALA A 153 -10.23 -25.67 -9.92
CA ALA A 153 -9.81 -24.30 -10.22
C ALA A 153 -10.21 -23.38 -9.04
N PRO A 154 -9.26 -22.81 -8.28
CA PRO A 154 -9.59 -21.95 -7.15
C PRO A 154 -10.13 -20.60 -7.66
N VAL A 155 -11.42 -20.36 -7.44
CA VAL A 155 -12.11 -19.12 -7.86
C VAL A 155 -12.25 -18.11 -6.73
N VAL A 156 -12.22 -18.55 -5.47
CA VAL A 156 -12.19 -17.69 -4.29
C VAL A 156 -11.22 -18.24 -3.25
N LYS A 157 -10.24 -17.42 -2.86
CA LYS A 157 -9.20 -17.76 -1.88
C LYS A 157 -9.36 -16.91 -0.62
N GLY A 158 -10.07 -17.43 0.39
CA GLY A 158 -10.11 -16.85 1.73
C GLY A 158 -10.73 -15.45 1.79
N ARG A 159 -11.88 -15.24 1.13
CA ARG A 159 -12.59 -13.94 1.13
C ARG A 159 -14.00 -14.06 1.69
N LYS A 160 -14.52 -12.95 2.24
CA LYS A 160 -15.90 -12.85 2.69
C LYS A 160 -16.83 -12.51 1.54
N GLY A 161 -18.00 -13.15 1.48
CA GLY A 161 -18.99 -12.86 0.45
C GLY A 161 -20.06 -13.93 0.36
N HIS A 162 -21.20 -13.57 -0.24
CA HIS A 162 -22.31 -14.51 -0.44
C HIS A 162 -22.24 -15.24 -1.80
N TYR A 163 -21.42 -14.76 -2.75
CA TYR A 163 -21.06 -15.40 -4.01
C TYR A 163 -22.19 -15.93 -4.91
N LYS A 164 -23.42 -15.42 -4.75
CA LYS A 164 -24.59 -15.87 -5.54
C LYS A 164 -24.38 -15.65 -7.04
N GLU A 165 -23.90 -14.47 -7.43
CA GLU A 165 -23.65 -14.14 -8.84
C GLU A 165 -22.56 -15.02 -9.45
N LEU A 166 -21.51 -15.33 -8.68
CA LEU A 166 -20.45 -16.26 -9.09
C LEU A 166 -21.03 -17.64 -9.41
N PHE A 167 -21.84 -18.22 -8.51
CA PHE A 167 -22.45 -19.52 -8.75
C PHE A 167 -23.40 -19.53 -9.95
N GLU A 168 -24.21 -18.49 -10.12
CA GLU A 168 -25.07 -18.36 -11.31
C GLU A 168 -24.26 -18.28 -12.60
N GLN A 169 -23.14 -17.55 -12.60
CA GLN A 169 -22.25 -17.46 -13.75
C GLN A 169 -21.59 -18.81 -14.08
N LEU A 170 -21.08 -19.51 -13.06
CA LEU A 170 -20.48 -20.84 -13.23
C LEU A 170 -21.50 -21.86 -13.76
N ARG A 171 -22.73 -21.82 -13.25
CA ARG A 171 -23.82 -22.66 -13.76
C ARG A 171 -24.17 -22.35 -15.21
N ARG A 172 -24.22 -21.06 -15.59
CA ARG A 172 -24.46 -20.65 -17.00
C ARG A 172 -23.35 -21.12 -17.94
N LYS A 173 -22.11 -21.23 -17.45
CA LYS A 173 -21.00 -21.83 -18.19
C LYS A 173 -21.07 -23.37 -18.28
N GLY A 174 -22.05 -24.00 -17.63
CA GLY A 174 -22.29 -25.45 -17.67
C GLY A 174 -21.57 -26.24 -16.57
N PHE A 175 -20.95 -25.59 -15.60
CA PHE A 175 -20.34 -26.30 -14.48
C PHE A 175 -21.39 -26.79 -13.49
N LEU A 176 -21.22 -28.03 -13.03
CA LEU A 176 -22.20 -28.70 -12.16
C LEU A 176 -21.80 -28.71 -10.69
N HIS A 177 -20.50 -28.78 -10.39
CA HIS A 177 -20.02 -29.00 -9.03
C HIS A 177 -18.95 -27.98 -8.63
N VAL A 178 -18.94 -27.66 -7.33
CA VAL A 178 -17.97 -26.75 -6.72
C VAL A 178 -17.60 -27.30 -5.33
N ARG A 179 -16.33 -27.17 -4.94
CA ARG A 179 -15.87 -27.46 -3.58
C ARG A 179 -15.90 -26.17 -2.78
N ILE A 180 -16.70 -26.14 -1.73
CA ILE A 180 -16.88 -24.99 -0.84
C ILE A 180 -16.41 -25.40 0.54
N ASP A 181 -15.41 -24.70 1.07
CA ASP A 181 -14.83 -24.95 2.40
C ASP A 181 -14.46 -26.43 2.64
N GLY A 182 -13.99 -27.10 1.57
CA GLY A 182 -13.59 -28.51 1.59
C GLY A 182 -14.67 -29.51 1.14
N GLU A 183 -15.94 -29.10 1.06
CA GLU A 183 -17.05 -29.97 0.69
C GLU A 183 -17.50 -29.78 -0.76
N ILE A 184 -17.59 -30.86 -1.54
CA ILE A 184 -18.12 -30.80 -2.91
C ILE A 184 -19.65 -30.73 -2.87
N ARG A 185 -20.20 -29.72 -3.53
CA ARG A 185 -21.64 -29.46 -3.64
C ARG A 185 -22.03 -29.19 -5.09
N GLU A 186 -23.26 -29.51 -5.43
CA GLU A 186 -23.85 -29.18 -6.73
C GLU A 186 -24.21 -27.68 -6.79
N ILE A 187 -24.01 -27.07 -7.95
CA ILE A 187 -24.34 -25.66 -8.21
C ILE A 187 -25.82 -25.55 -8.56
N THR A 188 -26.66 -25.41 -7.54
CA THR A 188 -28.10 -25.24 -7.68
C THR A 188 -28.50 -23.77 -7.92
N HIS A 189 -29.71 -23.54 -8.42
CA HIS A 189 -30.23 -22.19 -8.62
C HIS A 189 -30.28 -21.43 -7.29
N GLY A 190 -29.75 -20.20 -7.28
CA GLY A 190 -29.82 -19.34 -6.10
C GLY A 190 -28.92 -19.77 -4.95
N LEU A 191 -27.98 -20.70 -5.16
CA LEU A 191 -26.94 -21.05 -4.20
C LEU A 191 -26.23 -19.78 -3.72
N LYS A 192 -26.09 -19.64 -2.41
CA LYS A 192 -25.45 -18.50 -1.76
C LYS A 192 -24.81 -18.92 -0.46
N LEU A 193 -23.76 -18.22 -0.07
CA LEU A 193 -23.04 -18.41 1.18
C LEU A 193 -23.30 -17.25 2.15
N ASP A 194 -22.76 -17.38 3.36
CA ASP A 194 -22.87 -16.35 4.39
C ASP A 194 -21.93 -15.18 4.05
N ARG A 195 -22.50 -14.00 3.85
CA ARG A 195 -21.74 -12.79 3.49
C ARG A 195 -20.67 -12.39 4.51
N PHE A 196 -20.77 -12.82 5.77
CA PHE A 196 -19.88 -12.38 6.83
C PHE A 196 -18.75 -13.37 7.16
N LYS A 197 -18.81 -14.58 6.60
CA LYS A 197 -17.82 -15.63 6.79
C LYS A 197 -16.81 -15.66 5.65
N ILE A 198 -15.62 -16.13 5.97
CA ILE A 198 -14.54 -16.35 4.99
C ILE A 198 -14.81 -17.68 4.31
N HIS A 199 -14.77 -17.70 2.97
CA HIS A 199 -15.00 -18.89 2.17
C HIS A 199 -13.83 -19.19 1.24
N TYR A 200 -13.62 -20.48 0.98
CA TYR A 200 -12.76 -21.03 -0.06
C TYR A 200 -13.62 -21.76 -1.07
N ILE A 201 -13.55 -21.35 -2.34
CA ILE A 201 -14.40 -21.88 -3.40
C ILE A 201 -13.51 -22.33 -4.54
N GLU A 202 -13.62 -23.60 -4.91
CA GLU A 202 -12.86 -24.21 -5.99
C GLU A 202 -13.81 -24.93 -6.94
N LEU A 203 -13.79 -24.55 -8.21
CA LEU A 203 -14.62 -25.14 -9.24
C LEU A 203 -14.12 -26.54 -9.57
N VAL A 204 -15.03 -27.51 -9.67
CA VAL A 204 -14.68 -28.87 -10.10
C VAL A 204 -14.71 -28.94 -11.62
N ILE A 205 -13.54 -29.07 -12.23
CA ILE A 205 -13.36 -29.07 -13.70
C ILE A 205 -13.54 -30.47 -14.26
N ASP A 206 -12.80 -31.44 -13.73
CA ASP A 206 -12.87 -32.84 -14.17
C ASP A 206 -12.47 -33.78 -13.02
N LYS A 207 -12.77 -35.07 -13.19
CA LYS A 207 -12.42 -36.15 -12.27
C LYS A 207 -12.16 -37.42 -13.07
N PHE A 208 -10.95 -37.96 -12.99
CA PHE A 208 -10.61 -39.25 -13.57
C PHE A 208 -9.39 -39.87 -12.87
N ARG A 209 -9.06 -41.10 -13.25
CA ARG A 209 -7.84 -41.79 -12.83
C ARG A 209 -6.70 -41.44 -13.79
N VAL A 210 -5.59 -40.92 -13.29
CA VAL A 210 -4.44 -40.58 -14.14
C VAL A 210 -3.91 -41.85 -14.79
N GLY A 211 -3.52 -41.77 -16.06
CA GLY A 211 -3.09 -42.93 -16.87
C GLY A 211 -4.23 -43.68 -17.57
N SER A 212 -5.48 -43.54 -17.11
CA SER A 212 -6.63 -44.23 -17.73
C SER A 212 -7.33 -43.44 -18.85
N VAL A 213 -6.87 -42.22 -19.14
CA VAL A 213 -7.48 -41.32 -20.14
C VAL A 213 -6.44 -40.94 -21.19
N ASN A 214 -6.91 -40.51 -22.36
CA ASN A 214 -6.02 -40.00 -23.40
C ASN A 214 -5.31 -38.71 -22.96
N GLU A 215 -4.17 -38.42 -23.58
CA GLU A 215 -3.37 -37.24 -23.27
C GLU A 215 -4.14 -35.93 -23.48
N LYS A 216 -4.98 -35.89 -24.52
CA LYS A 216 -5.78 -34.72 -24.86
C LYS A 216 -6.69 -34.31 -23.69
N ARG A 217 -7.41 -35.25 -23.07
CA ARG A 217 -8.30 -34.93 -21.94
C ARG A 217 -7.54 -34.37 -20.75
N LEU A 218 -6.38 -34.96 -20.41
CA LEU A 218 -5.55 -34.47 -19.31
C LEU A 218 -5.08 -33.03 -19.57
N ARG A 219 -4.60 -32.75 -20.80
CA ARG A 219 -4.21 -31.39 -21.22
C ARG A 219 -5.38 -30.41 -21.12
N ASP A 220 -6.52 -30.78 -21.69
CA ASP A 220 -7.72 -29.93 -21.70
C ASP A 220 -8.21 -29.63 -20.27
N SER A 221 -8.17 -30.60 -19.34
CA SER A 221 -8.56 -30.40 -17.94
C SER A 221 -7.59 -29.49 -17.19
N VAL A 222 -6.28 -29.62 -17.40
CA VAL A 222 -5.27 -28.74 -16.77
C VAL A 222 -5.43 -27.32 -17.29
N GLN A 223 -5.53 -27.13 -18.61
CA GLN A 223 -5.72 -25.82 -19.22
C GLN A 223 -6.99 -25.15 -18.70
N MET A 224 -8.12 -25.88 -18.70
CA MET A 224 -9.38 -25.34 -18.22
C MET A 224 -9.32 -24.98 -16.73
N ALA A 225 -8.56 -25.72 -15.91
CA ALA A 225 -8.38 -25.39 -14.50
C ALA A 225 -7.51 -24.13 -14.30
N LEU A 226 -6.46 -23.96 -15.11
CA LEU A 226 -5.62 -22.76 -15.10
C LEU A 226 -6.40 -21.53 -15.60
N ASP A 227 -7.22 -21.68 -16.64
CA ASP A 227 -8.01 -20.59 -17.24
C ASP A 227 -9.15 -20.12 -16.33
N GLN A 228 -9.78 -21.02 -15.57
CA GLN A 228 -10.87 -20.66 -14.66
C GLN A 228 -10.37 -20.22 -13.26
N GLY A 229 -9.12 -20.53 -12.89
CA GLY A 229 -8.56 -20.15 -11.60
C GLY A 229 -8.00 -18.72 -11.61
N GLU A 230 -8.11 -18.02 -10.48
CA GLU A 230 -7.35 -16.78 -10.20
C GLU A 230 -6.06 -17.08 -9.43
#